data_AF-A0A366X3Y2-F1
#
_entry.id   AF-A0A366X3Y2-F1
#
_cell.length_a   1.000
_cell.length_b   1.000
_cell.length_c   1.000
_cell.angle_alpha   90.00
_cell.angle_beta   90.00
_cell.angle_gamma   90.00
#
_symmetry.space_group_name_H-M   'P 1'
#
loop_
_entity.id
_entity.type
_entity.pdbx_description
1 polymer ?
#
loop_
_entity_poly.entity_id
_entity_poly.type
_entity_poly.pdbx_seq_one_letter_code
_entity_poly.pdbx_strand_id
1 'polypeptide(L)' 'GKWAIHPSQIVLANDVMSPSDAEVNKAQRILVAMSEAESAGKGAVSLDGRLIDYASIRQAEVLVEKASQIAAA' A
#
# COMPACT_ATOMS: atom_id res chain seq x y z
N GLY A 1 3.17 -14.22 1.98
CA GLY A 1 3.18 -14.99 0.73
C GLY A 1 2.58 -16.37 0.96
N LYS A 2 2.75 -17.29 0.00
CA LYS A 2 2.30 -18.69 0.07
C LYS A 2 3.41 -19.61 -0.44
N TRP A 3 3.59 -20.77 0.19
CA TRP A 3 4.53 -21.77 -0.30
C TRP A 3 4.02 -22.42 -1.59
N ALA A 4 4.91 -22.67 -2.55
CA ALA A 4 4.65 -23.43 -3.77
C ALA A 4 5.51 -24.70 -3.75
N ILE A 5 4.86 -25.86 -3.78
CA ILE A 5 5.51 -27.19 -3.86
C ILE A 5 5.44 -27.79 -5.27
N HIS A 6 4.70 -27.13 -6.16
CA HIS A 6 4.58 -27.51 -7.57
C HIS A 6 4.60 -26.25 -8.45
N PRO A 7 5.27 -26.25 -9.63
CA PRO A 7 5.40 -25.06 -10.47
C PRO A 7 4.07 -24.39 -10.85
N SER A 8 3.01 -25.16 -11.04
CA SER A 8 1.67 -24.62 -11.38
C SER A 8 1.08 -23.72 -10.29
N GLN A 9 1.58 -23.76 -9.06
CA GLN A 9 1.09 -22.96 -7.94
C GLN A 9 1.69 -21.54 -7.93
N ILE A 10 2.79 -21.31 -8.66
CA ILE A 10 3.52 -20.03 -8.62
C ILE A 10 2.65 -18.89 -9.13
N VAL A 11 2.03 -19.07 -10.30
CA VAL A 11 1.16 -18.04 -10.91
C VAL A 11 -0.01 -17.71 -9.98
N LEU A 12 -0.68 -18.74 -9.44
CA LEU A 12 -1.80 -18.57 -8.51
C LEU A 12 -1.38 -17.88 -7.21
N ALA A 13 -0.22 -18.23 -6.67
CA ALA A 13 0.30 -17.61 -5.45
C ALA A 13 0.65 -16.13 -5.69
N ASN A 14 1.26 -15.81 -6.83
CA ASN A 14 1.62 -14.44 -7.17
C ASN A 14 0.37 -13.59 -7.42
N ASP A 15 -0.63 -14.12 -8.13
CA ASP A 15 -1.89 -13.41 -8.41
C ASP A 15 -2.64 -13.06 -7.12
N VAL A 16 -2.83 -14.04 -6.23
CA VAL A 16 -3.59 -13.85 -4.98
C VAL A 16 -2.83 -13.00 -3.93
N MET A 17 -1.49 -13.06 -3.91
CA MET A 17 -0.70 -12.38 -2.87
C MET A 17 -0.15 -11.01 -3.32
N SER A 18 -0.31 -10.65 -4.59
CA SER A 18 -0.02 -9.32 -5.10
C SER A 18 -1.09 -8.34 -4.62
N PRO A 19 -0.71 -7.12 -4.19
CA PRO A 19 -1.69 -6.10 -3.89
C PRO A 19 -2.45 -5.73 -5.17
N SER A 20 -3.74 -5.44 -5.05
CA SER A 20 -4.53 -4.95 -6.17
C SER A 20 -4.20 -3.49 -6.49
N ASP A 21 -4.43 -3.08 -7.74
CA ASP A 21 -4.24 -1.67 -8.15
C ASP A 21 -5.05 -0.70 -7.29
N ALA A 22 -6.25 -1.09 -6.86
CA ALA A 22 -7.09 -0.27 -5.99
C ALA A 22 -6.47 -0.05 -4.61
N GLU A 23 -5.85 -1.08 -4.03
CA GLU A 23 -5.13 -0.97 -2.75
C GLU A 23 -3.89 -0.10 -2.87
N VAL A 24 -3.12 -0.28 -3.96
CA VAL A 24 -1.91 0.52 -4.24
C VAL A 24 -2.29 2.00 -4.43
N ASN A 25 -3.31 2.28 -5.23
CA ASN A 25 -3.80 3.65 -5.45
C ASN A 25 -4.26 4.30 -4.14
N LYS A 26 -5.00 3.56 -3.29
CA LYS A 26 -5.43 4.08 -1.99
C LYS A 26 -4.25 4.38 -1.08
N ALA A 27 -3.26 3.48 -1.02
CA ALA A 27 -2.06 3.69 -0.22
C ALA A 27 -1.28 4.93 -0.68
N GLN A 28 -1.11 5.12 -1.99
CA GLN A 28 -0.46 6.32 -2.54
C GLN A 28 -1.22 7.60 -2.18
N ARG A 29 -2.56 7.60 -2.25
CA ARG A 29 -3.39 8.74 -1.81
C ARG A 29 -3.20 9.07 -0.33
N ILE A 30 -3.02 8.06 0.53
CA ILE A 30 -2.72 8.25 1.95
C ILE A 30 -1.38 8.96 2.13
N LEU A 31 -0.32 8.52 1.42
CA LEU A 31 1.00 9.13 1.52
C LEU A 31 1.03 10.57 1.00
N VAL A 32 0.29 10.86 -0.08
CA VAL A 32 0.11 12.23 -0.57
C VAL A 32 -0.60 13.09 0.47
N ALA A 33 -1.73 12.63 1.02
CA ALA A 33 -2.46 13.37 2.05
C ALA A 33 -1.63 13.62 3.31
N MET A 34 -0.76 12.69 3.68
CA MET A 34 0.21 12.88 4.77
C MET A 34 1.20 14.00 4.44
N SER A 35 1.83 13.97 3.27
CA SER A 35 2.78 15.01 2.84
C SER A 35 2.13 16.39 2.79
N GLU A 36 0.89 16.48 2.30
CA GLU A 36 0.11 17.72 2.31
C GLU A 36 -0.16 18.22 3.73
N ALA A 37 -0.58 17.33 4.64
CA ALA A 37 -0.84 17.69 6.04
C ALA A 37 0.42 18.17 6.76
N GLU A 38 1.56 17.50 6.56
CA GLU A 38 2.85 17.91 7.11
C GLU A 38 3.27 19.29 6.59
N SER A 39 3.15 19.53 5.28
CA SER A 39 3.47 20.83 4.68
C SER A 39 2.57 21.97 5.19
N ALA A 40 1.33 21.65 5.58
CA ALA A 40 0.38 22.58 6.15
C ALA A 40 0.50 22.72 7.69
N GLY A 41 1.45 22.02 8.32
CA GLY A 41 1.62 22.02 9.78
C GLY A 41 0.45 21.39 10.55
N LYS A 42 -0.32 20.50 9.90
CA LYS A 42 -1.48 19.83 10.50
C LYS A 42 -1.03 18.53 11.18
N GLY A 43 -1.38 18.36 12.45
CA GLY A 43 -1.11 17.12 13.20
C GLY A 43 -2.04 15.95 12.88
N ALA A 44 -3.04 16.15 12.02
CA ALA A 44 -4.00 15.12 11.63
C ALA A 44 -4.15 15.06 10.11
N VAL A 45 -4.12 13.84 9.58
CA VAL A 45 -4.34 13.54 8.15
C VAL A 45 -5.79 13.12 7.95
N SER A 46 -6.45 13.64 6.92
CA SER A 46 -7.79 13.22 6.53
C SER A 46 -7.83 12.90 5.04
N LEU A 47 -8.44 11.77 4.69
CA LEU A 47 -8.66 11.34 3.31
C LEU A 47 -10.11 10.85 3.19
N ASP A 48 -10.83 11.33 2.17
CA ASP A 48 -12.25 10.99 1.91
C ASP A 48 -13.15 11.20 3.14
N GLY A 49 -12.89 12.26 3.92
CA GLY A 49 -13.64 12.60 5.13
C GLY A 49 -13.35 11.72 6.34
N ARG A 50 -12.31 10.88 6.30
CA ARG A 50 -11.89 10.01 7.40
C ARG A 50 -10.50 10.37 7.89
N LEU A 51 -10.35 10.42 9.22
CA LEU A 51 -9.05 10.57 9.85
C LEU A 51 -8.19 9.34 9.55
N ILE A 52 -6.95 9.57 9.14
CA ILE A 52 -5.95 8.54 8.91
C ILE A 52 -4.99 8.54 10.09
N ASP A 53 -4.94 7.41 10.80
CA ASP A 53 -4.01 7.23 11.91
C ASP A 53 -2.61 6.85 11.42
N TYR A 54 -1.65 6.94 12.33
CA TYR A 54 -0.25 6.65 12.03
C TYR A 54 -0.03 5.19 11.61
N ALA A 55 -0.80 4.24 12.15
CA ALA A 55 -0.69 2.84 11.77
C ALA A 55 -1.09 2.62 10.31
N SER A 56 -2.15 3.29 9.87
CA SER A 56 -2.64 3.28 8.48
C SER A 56 -1.63 3.88 7.52
N ILE A 57 -0.94 4.96 7.93
CA ILE A 57 0.16 5.55 7.16
C ILE A 57 1.30 4.54 6.99
N ARG A 58 1.76 3.91 8.08
CA ARG A 58 2.83 2.90 8.02
C ARG A 58 2.46 1.70 7.15
N GLN A 59 1.20 1.27 7.19
CA GLN A 59 0.70 0.21 6.29
C GLN A 59 0.73 0.65 4.82
N ALA A 60 0.38 1.91 4.53
CA ALA A 60 0.43 2.45 3.18
C ALA A 60 1.88 2.51 2.64
N GLU A 61 2.86 2.93 3.47
CA GLU A 61 4.29 2.91 3.11
C GLU A 61 4.74 1.51 2.70
N VAL A 62 4.49 0.51 3.54
CA VAL A 62 4.87 -0.89 3.30
C VAL A 62 4.20 -1.45 2.04
N LEU A 63 2.92 -1.11 1.81
CA LEU A 63 2.19 -1.60 0.65
C LEU A 63 2.74 -1.01 -0.66
N VAL A 64 3.05 0.29 -0.68
CA VAL A 64 3.64 0.96 -1.84
C VAL A 64 5.06 0.43 -2.12
N GLU A 65 5.87 0.20 -1.09
CA GLU A 65 7.19 -0.40 -1.23
C GLU A 65 7.11 -1.82 -1.80
N LYS A 66 6.19 -2.65 -1.29
CA LYS A 66 5.98 -3.99 -1.83
C LYS A 66 5.56 -3.95 -3.31
N ALA A 67 4.67 -3.03 -3.67
CA ALA A 67 4.22 -2.85 -5.05
C ALA A 67 5.37 -2.41 -5.97
N SER A 68 6.25 -1.51 -5.51
CA SER A 68 7.42 -1.08 -6.29
C SER A 68 8.43 -2.20 -6.49
N GLN A 69 8.66 -3.04 -5.47
CA GLN A 69 9.51 -4.22 -5.57
C GLN A 69 8.98 -5.23 -6.60
N ILE A 70 7.67 -5.46 -6.64
CA ILE A 70 7.03 -6.34 -7.64
C ILE A 70 7.15 -5.74 -9.04
N ALA A 71 6.95 -4.43 -9.20
CA ALA A 71 7.04 -3.76 -10.50
C ALA A 71 8.48 -3.70 -11.07
N ALA A 72 9.48 -3.80 -10.20
CA ALA A 72 10.89 -3.82 -10.59
C ALA A 72 11.46 -5.22 -10.86
N ALA A 73 10.68 -6.29 -10.58
CA ALA A 73 11.07 -7.69 -10.77
C ALA A 73 10.77 -8.18 -12.20
#